data_AF-A0A967WDA0-F1
#
_entry.id   AF-A0A967WDA0-F1
#
_cell.length_a   1.000
_cell.length_b   1.000
_cell.length_c   1.000
_cell.angle_alpha   90.00
_cell.angle_beta   90.00
_cell.angle_gamma   90.00
#
_symmetry.space_group_name_H-M   'P 1'
#
loop_
_entity.id
_entity.type
_entity.pdbx_description
1 polymer ?
#
loop_
_entity_poly.entity_id
_entity_poly.type
_entity_poly.pdbx_seq_one_letter_code
_entity_poly.pdbx_strand_id
1 'polypeptide(L)' 'LEGVQVQAFNEWTTLPPALTKGGGESGKYDIPIGREQVTWYVMIVDQGGTQISPQVQLQWNPDEANGFRIDWQRTY' A
#
# COMPACT_ATOMS: atom_id res chain seq x y z
N LEU A 1 2.72 0.12 -13.76
CA LEU A 1 4.07 -0.36 -13.43
C LEU A 1 4.02 -1.88 -13.46
N GLU A 2 4.60 -2.49 -14.48
CA GLU A 2 4.63 -3.96 -14.59
C GLU A 2 5.63 -4.53 -13.59
N GLY A 3 5.31 -5.66 -12.95
CA GLY A 3 6.24 -6.37 -12.07
C GLY A 3 6.41 -5.79 -10.65
N VAL A 4 5.64 -4.78 -10.25
CA VAL A 4 5.65 -4.25 -8.87
C VAL A 4 4.32 -4.52 -8.17
N GLN A 5 4.40 -4.84 -6.88
CA GLN A 5 3.26 -5.05 -6.00
C GLN A 5 3.35 -4.09 -4.82
N VAL A 6 2.22 -3.83 -4.16
CA VAL A 6 2.16 -2.98 -2.97
C VAL A 6 1.89 -3.84 -1.75
N GLN A 7 2.79 -3.80 -0.78
CA GLN A 7 2.71 -4.55 0.47
C GLN A 7 2.29 -3.61 1.60
N ALA A 8 1.26 -3.99 2.35
CA ALA A 8 0.84 -3.29 3.56
C ALA A 8 0.99 -4.19 4.79
N PHE A 9 1.43 -3.61 5.90
CA PHE A 9 1.59 -4.32 7.16
C PHE A 9 1.45 -3.34 8.34
N ASN A 10 1.23 -3.89 9.52
CA ASN A 10 1.29 -3.17 10.78
C ASN A 10 2.07 -4.01 11.80
N GLU A 11 2.07 -3.63 13.08
CA GLU A 11 2.80 -4.34 14.13
C GLU A 11 2.26 -5.76 14.42
N TRP A 12 1.04 -6.08 13.96
CA TRP A 12 0.34 -7.33 14.26
C TRP A 12 0.19 -8.25 13.04
N THR A 13 0.14 -7.69 11.83
CA THR A 13 -0.19 -8.44 10.61
C THR A 13 0.43 -7.85 9.35
N THR A 14 0.68 -8.74 8.39
CA THR A 14 1.09 -8.42 7.02
C THR A 14 0.01 -8.90 6.07
N LEU A 15 -0.56 -8.00 5.30
CA LEU A 15 -1.59 -8.33 4.32
C LEU A 15 -0.97 -9.03 3.10
N PRO A 16 -1.73 -9.76 2.27
CA PRO A 16 -1.20 -10.15 0.96
C PRO A 16 -0.90 -8.91 0.09
N PRO A 17 0.11 -8.95 -0.79
CA PRO A 17 0.39 -7.85 -1.71
C PRO A 17 -0.81 -7.51 -2.60
N ALA A 18 -1.07 -6.22 -2.80
CA ALA A 18 -2.17 -5.75 -3.63
C ALA A 18 -1.92 -6.05 -5.11
N LEU A 19 -2.97 -6.50 -5.79
CA LEU A 19 -2.95 -6.86 -7.20
C LEU A 19 -2.76 -5.62 -8.08
N THR A 20 -1.92 -5.74 -9.10
CA THR A 20 -1.67 -4.69 -10.09
C THR A 20 -2.84 -4.60 -11.07
N LYS A 21 -3.42 -3.40 -11.20
CA LYS A 21 -4.49 -3.11 -12.16
C LYS A 21 -3.91 -2.66 -13.52
N GLY A 22 -4.66 -2.93 -14.60
CA GLY A 22 -4.36 -2.47 -15.96
C GLY A 22 -5.21 -1.27 -16.38
N GLY A 23 -5.00 -0.78 -17.61
CA GLY A 23 -5.82 0.28 -18.22
C GLY A 23 -5.74 1.63 -17.48
N GLY A 24 -6.86 2.36 -17.40
CA GLY A 24 -6.94 3.66 -16.72
C GLY A 24 -6.69 3.62 -15.21
N GLU A 25 -6.63 2.43 -14.62
CA GLU A 25 -6.31 2.20 -13.22
C GLU A 25 -4.86 1.71 -13.03
N SER A 26 -4.04 1.71 -14.08
CA SER A 26 -2.64 1.30 -13.97
C SER A 26 -1.88 2.18 -12.97
N GLY A 27 -1.20 1.54 -12.02
CA GLY A 27 -0.50 2.22 -10.93
C GLY A 27 -1.36 2.57 -9.72
N LYS A 28 -2.65 2.22 -9.72
CA LYS A 28 -3.52 2.32 -8.54
C LYS A 28 -3.66 0.95 -7.88
N TYR A 29 -3.67 0.93 -6.55
CA TYR A 29 -3.76 -0.27 -5.73
C TYR A 29 -4.79 -0.08 -4.64
N ASP A 30 -5.65 -1.08 -4.45
CA ASP A 30 -6.62 -1.10 -3.35
C ASP A 30 -6.08 -2.02 -2.27
N ILE A 31 -6.06 -1.55 -1.02
CA ILE A 31 -5.55 -2.28 0.12
C ILE A 31 -6.64 -2.30 1.18
N PRO A 32 -7.16 -3.48 1.57
CA PRO A 32 -8.22 -3.59 2.56
C PRO A 32 -7.64 -3.45 3.97
N ILE A 33 -7.30 -2.22 4.37
CA ILE A 33 -6.92 -1.92 5.75
C ILE A 33 -8.14 -2.01 6.67
N GLY A 34 -7.95 -2.60 7.85
CA GLY A 34 -8.99 -2.73 8.87
C GLY A 34 -9.45 -1.38 9.42
N ARG A 35 -10.60 -1.34 10.09
CA ARG A 35 -11.16 -0.10 10.68
C ARG A 35 -10.47 0.33 11.98
N GLU A 36 -9.63 -0.52 12.54
CA GLU A 36 -8.94 -0.27 13.81
C GLU A 36 -7.95 0.89 13.69
N GLN A 37 -7.84 1.69 14.74
CA GLN A 37 -6.90 2.80 14.81
C GLN A 37 -5.48 2.26 15.09
N VAL A 38 -4.86 1.74 14.05
CA VAL A 38 -3.51 1.18 14.07
C VAL A 38 -2.65 1.85 13.02
N THR A 39 -1.35 1.97 13.31
CA THR A 39 -0.40 2.51 12.36
C THR A 39 -0.11 1.46 11.28
N TRP A 40 -0.42 1.80 10.04
CA TRP A 40 -0.09 0.97 8.89
C TRP A 40 1.18 1.49 8.21
N TYR A 41 1.91 0.57 7.58
CA TYR A 41 3.05 0.88 6.74
C TYR A 41 2.81 0.28 5.36
N VAL A 42 3.17 1.03 4.32
CA VAL A 42 3.08 0.60 2.93
C VAL A 42 4.43 0.72 2.25
N MET A 43 4.79 -0.29 1.47
CA MET A 43 5.99 -0.32 0.64
C MET A 43 5.72 -1.02 -0.68
N ILE A 44 6.58 -0.75 -1.66
CA ILE A 44 6.57 -1.44 -2.94
C ILE A 44 7.55 -2.60 -2.87
N VAL A 45 7.09 -3.76 -3.34
CA VAL A 45 7.87 -4.98 -3.47
C VAL A 45 7.92 -5.44 -4.93
N ASP A 46 8.98 -6.17 -5.30
CA ASP A 46 9.04 -6.88 -6.57
C ASP A 46 8.20 -8.18 -6.54
N GLN A 47 8.18 -8.92 -7.66
CA GLN A 47 7.46 -10.20 -7.74
C GLN A 47 7.98 -11.28 -6.79
N GLY A 48 9.22 -11.15 -6.29
CA GLY A 48 9.81 -12.05 -5.29
C GLY A 48 9.51 -11.63 -3.85
N GLY A 49 8.79 -10.52 -3.64
CA GLY A 49 8.52 -9.97 -2.32
C GLY A 49 9.66 -9.12 -1.75
N THR A 50 10.68 -8.80 -2.54
CA THR A 50 11.80 -7.96 -2.11
C THR A 50 11.36 -6.51 -2.07
N GLN A 51 11.62 -5.81 -0.97
CA GLN A 51 11.34 -4.37 -0.84
C GLN A 51 12.20 -3.55 -1.81
N ILE A 52 11.56 -2.71 -2.62
CA ILE A 52 12.22 -1.83 -3.61
C ILE A 52 11.93 -0.34 -3.40
N SER A 53 11.15 0.01 -2.38
CA SER A 53 10.90 1.41 -1.98
C SER A 53 11.11 1.62 -0.48
N PRO A 54 11.26 2.86 0.00
CA PRO A 54 11.05 3.19 1.40
C PRO A 54 9.65 2.77 1.87
N GLN A 55 9.50 2.61 3.18
CA GLN A 55 8.22 2.40 3.84
C GLN A 55 7.57 3.76 4.12
N VAL A 56 6.28 3.88 3.85
CA VAL A 56 5.48 5.07 4.14
C VAL A 56 4.50 4.73 5.25
N GLN A 57 4.52 5.53 6.31
CA GLN A 57 3.58 5.41 7.42
C GLN A 57 2.22 6.01 7.05
N LEU A 58 1.16 5.30 7.41
CA LEU A 58 -0.21 5.73 7.31
C LEU A 58 -0.82 5.82 8.70
N GLN A 59 -1.30 7.01 9.02
CA GLN A 59 -2.13 7.23 10.19
C GLN A 59 -3.59 7.12 9.75
N TRP A 60 -4.19 5.94 9.96
CA TRP A 60 -5.62 5.73 9.72
C TRP A 60 -6.40 6.15 10.98
N ASN A 61 -7.33 7.11 10.82
CA ASN A 61 -8.31 7.47 11.83
C ASN A 61 -9.72 7.29 11.25
N PRO A 62 -10.49 6.28 11.70
CA PRO A 62 -11.81 6.00 11.15
C PRO A 62 -12.84 7.09 11.43
N ASP A 63 -12.63 7.93 12.45
CA ASP A 63 -13.54 9.02 12.80
C ASP A 63 -13.31 10.29 11.95
N GLU A 64 -12.16 10.37 11.27
CA GLU A 64 -11.77 11.52 10.43
C GLU A 64 -11.79 11.21 8.93
N ALA A 65 -11.60 9.94 8.55
CA ALA A 65 -11.42 9.54 7.17
C ALA A 65 -12.41 8.44 6.74
N ASN A 66 -13.09 8.66 5.62
CA ASN A 66 -13.93 7.65 4.96
C ASN A 66 -13.14 6.82 3.92
N GLY A 67 -11.81 7.02 3.85
CA GLY A 67 -10.87 6.39 2.93
C GLY A 67 -9.53 7.13 2.90
N PHE A 68 -8.45 6.48 2.45
CA PHE A 68 -7.15 7.12 2.20
C PHE A 68 -6.66 6.85 0.79
N ARG A 69 -5.94 7.83 0.24
CA ARG A 69 -5.23 7.72 -1.02
C ARG A 69 -3.77 8.09 -0.80
N ILE A 70 -2.88 7.26 -1.32
CA ILE A 70 -1.44 7.49 -1.30
C ILE A 70 -1.00 7.63 -2.75
N ASP A 71 -0.53 8.81 -3.12
CA ASP A 71 0.08 9.03 -4.41
C ASP A 71 1.60 8.80 -4.26
N TRP A 72 2.10 7.72 -4.84
CA TRP A 72 3.53 7.43 -4.89
C TRP A 72 4.08 7.73 -6.29
N GLN A 73 5.26 8.35 -6.34
CA GLN A 73 5.99 8.60 -7.56
C GLN A 73 7.44 8.13 -7.40
N ARG A 74 7.93 7.37 -8.38
CA ARG A 74 9.36 7.04 -8.46
C ARG A 74 10.12 8.29 -8.89
N THR A 75 10.95 8.84 -8.03
CA THR A 75 11.91 9.89 -8.41
C THR A 75 13.18 9.22 -8.95
N TYR A 76 13.69 9.72 -10.08
CA TYR A 76 14.95 9.29 -10.70
C TYR A 76 16.12 10.13 -10.20
#